data_AF-A0A3D1XNX8-F1
#
_entry.id   AF-A0A3D1XNX8-F1
#
_cell.length_a   1.000
_cell.length_b   1.000
_cell.length_c   1.000
_cell.angle_alpha   90.00
_cell.angle_beta   90.00
_cell.angle_gamma   90.00
#
_symmetry.space_group_name_H-M   'P 1'
#
loop_
_entity.id
_entity.type
_entity.pdbx_description
1 polymer ?
#
loop_
_entity_poly.entity_id
_entity_poly.type
_entity_poly.pdbx_seq_one_letter_code
_entity_poly.pdbx_strand_id
1 'polypeptide(L)'
;MFLPDYMKKVSSSDKKTTANAVPDKKTPPKYLKDTASIFDDLFFFDSEGWELTRKLIVKLKQEVETNGGELAVIHFGGLHQYRNFPVLPIKQFDAFLESHGIAHFNAFNLFMKIDDEFLSKNFIPNDGHFNETGHRHFAEFSTKFLLNLIEKAKL
;
A
#
# COMPACT_ATOMS: atom_id res chain seq x y z
N MET A 1 4.16 9.76 -9.70
CA MET A 1 4.76 9.90 -8.36
C MET A 1 6.26 10.06 -8.53
N PHE A 2 6.83 11.14 -8.00
CA PHE A 2 8.24 11.49 -8.11
C PHE A 2 8.99 10.87 -6.93
N LEU A 3 10.04 10.07 -7.16
CA LEU A 3 10.97 9.69 -6.08
C LEU A 3 11.95 10.85 -5.87
N PRO A 4 12.21 11.27 -4.63
CA PRO A 4 13.24 12.28 -4.35
C PRO A 4 14.61 11.85 -4.86
N ASP A 5 15.43 12.81 -5.29
CA ASP A 5 16.74 12.55 -5.90
C ASP A 5 17.75 11.90 -4.94
N TYR A 6 17.51 11.99 -3.64
CA TYR A 6 18.34 11.33 -2.62
C TYR A 6 18.08 9.82 -2.50
N MET A 7 17.00 9.30 -3.09
CA MET A 7 16.70 7.87 -3.10
C MET A 7 17.32 7.21 -4.33
N LYS A 8 18.29 6.32 -4.09
CA LYS A 8 18.83 5.45 -5.14
C LYS A 8 17.70 4.55 -5.68
N LYS A 9 17.49 4.60 -6.99
CA LYS A 9 16.54 3.73 -7.70
C LYS A 9 17.24 2.40 -7.99
N VAL A 10 16.46 1.32 -8.06
CA VAL A 10 16.95 0.03 -8.58
C VAL A 10 17.60 0.27 -9.96
N SER A 11 18.85 -0.11 -10.13
CA SER A 11 19.58 0.06 -11.39
C SER A 11 18.93 -0.76 -12.50
N SER A 12 18.59 -0.12 -13.61
CA SER A 12 17.96 -0.75 -14.78
C SER A 12 18.98 -1.47 -15.67
N SER A 13 19.90 -2.23 -15.07
CA SER A 13 20.84 -3.10 -15.79
C SER A 13 20.41 -4.55 -15.61
N ASP A 14 19.31 -4.89 -16.29
CA ASP A 14 19.09 -6.18 -16.96
C ASP A 14 17.72 -6.17 -17.64
N LYS A 15 17.68 -5.58 -18.84
CA LYS A 15 16.59 -5.80 -19.79
C LYS A 15 17.13 -6.58 -20.98
N LYS A 16 16.67 -7.82 -21.14
CA LYS A 16 16.33 -8.36 -22.46
C LYS A 16 14.87 -8.79 -22.49
N THR A 17 14.16 -8.08 -23.36
CA THR A 17 12.77 -8.10 -23.84
C THR A 17 12.23 -9.47 -24.26
N THR A 18 10.94 -9.76 -24.16
CA THR A 18 9.82 -9.39 -25.07
C THR A 18 8.50 -9.85 -24.38
N ALA A 19 7.27 -9.38 -24.62
CA ALA A 19 6.62 -8.89 -25.82
C ALA A 19 5.39 -8.02 -25.47
N ASN A 20 4.91 -7.30 -26.48
CA ASN A 20 3.72 -6.44 -26.49
C ASN A 20 2.46 -7.12 -25.92
N ALA A 21 1.77 -6.44 -25.00
CA ALA A 21 0.34 -6.63 -24.80
C ALA A 21 -0.29 -5.28 -24.44
N VAL A 22 -1.19 -4.83 -25.30
CA VAL A 22 -2.16 -3.75 -25.07
C VAL A 22 -2.88 -4.01 -23.74
N PRO A 23 -3.16 -2.99 -22.89
CA PRO A 23 -3.90 -3.21 -21.66
C PRO A 23 -5.35 -3.58 -22.00
N ASP A 24 -5.60 -4.87 -22.05
CA ASP A 24 -6.93 -5.43 -22.22
C ASP A 24 -7.78 -5.13 -20.99
N LYS A 25 -9.08 -4.93 -21.21
CA LYS A 25 -10.04 -4.44 -20.21
C LYS A 25 -9.95 -5.27 -18.92
N LYS A 26 -9.75 -4.57 -17.79
CA LYS A 26 -9.57 -5.09 -16.44
C LYS A 26 -10.59 -6.19 -16.09
N THR A 27 -10.23 -7.46 -16.28
CA THR A 27 -10.84 -8.55 -15.52
C THR A 27 -10.28 -8.51 -14.10
N PRO A 28 -11.14 -8.53 -13.05
CA PRO A 28 -10.68 -8.70 -11.69
C PRO A 28 -9.88 -10.01 -11.57
N PRO A 29 -8.79 -10.05 -10.77
CA PRO A 29 -8.04 -11.28 -10.57
C PRO A 29 -8.95 -12.39 -10.04
N LYS A 30 -8.80 -13.61 -10.57
CA LYS A 30 -9.50 -14.80 -10.05
C LYS A 30 -8.99 -15.10 -8.63
N TYR A 31 -9.92 -15.15 -7.68
CA TYR A 31 -9.66 -15.39 -6.27
C TYR A 31 -9.47 -16.89 -5.99
N LEU A 32 -8.47 -17.22 -5.17
CA LEU A 32 -8.27 -18.56 -4.61
C LEU A 32 -9.05 -18.59 -3.30
N LYS A 33 -9.97 -19.57 -3.17
CA LYS A 33 -10.78 -19.71 -1.97
C LYS A 33 -9.93 -20.16 -0.78
N ASP A 34 -10.21 -19.51 0.34
CA ASP A 34 -9.87 -19.83 1.73
C ASP A 34 -9.55 -21.31 1.98
N THR A 35 -8.38 -21.57 2.56
CA THR A 35 -7.91 -22.89 2.99
C THR A 35 -8.10 -23.04 4.50
N ALA A 36 -8.18 -24.28 5.01
CA ALA A 36 -8.34 -24.57 6.45
C ALA A 36 -7.07 -24.29 7.29
N SER A 37 -6.28 -23.27 6.93
CA SER A 37 -5.03 -22.89 7.59
C SER A 37 -5.31 -22.12 8.88
N ILE A 38 -4.59 -22.47 9.95
CA ILE A 38 -4.66 -21.78 11.25
C ILE A 38 -4.10 -20.35 11.23
N PHE A 39 -3.45 -19.95 10.13
CA PHE A 39 -2.82 -18.64 10.04
C PHE A 39 -3.77 -17.52 9.62
N ASP A 40 -5.04 -17.85 9.38
CA ASP A 40 -5.95 -17.07 8.55
C ASP A 40 -5.28 -16.81 7.20
N ASP A 41 -6.06 -16.89 6.15
CA ASP A 41 -5.50 -16.92 4.81
C ASP A 41 -5.28 -15.45 4.37
N LEU A 42 -4.46 -14.72 5.15
CA LEU A 42 -4.17 -13.27 5.12
C LEU A 42 -3.74 -12.75 3.73
N PHE A 43 -3.36 -13.68 2.84
CA PHE A 43 -2.96 -13.42 1.46
C PHE A 43 -4.15 -13.41 0.49
N PHE A 44 -5.29 -13.96 0.88
CA PHE A 44 -6.50 -14.02 0.09
C PHE A 44 -7.43 -12.90 0.51
N PHE A 45 -7.66 -11.96 -0.42
CA PHE A 45 -8.52 -10.83 -0.13
C PHE A 45 -9.97 -11.25 0.16
N ASP A 46 -10.40 -12.43 -0.26
CA ASP A 46 -11.72 -12.99 -0.01
C ASP A 46 -11.79 -13.84 1.28
N SER A 47 -10.77 -13.82 2.15
CA SER A 47 -10.85 -14.46 3.46
C SER A 47 -11.86 -13.78 4.40
N GLU A 48 -12.32 -14.50 5.43
CA GLU A 48 -13.22 -13.97 6.45
C GLU A 48 -12.61 -12.77 7.18
N GLY A 49 -11.32 -12.83 7.54
CA GLY A 49 -10.60 -11.73 8.16
C GLY A 49 -10.60 -10.46 7.29
N TRP A 50 -10.37 -10.60 5.99
CA TRP A 50 -10.44 -9.48 5.06
C TRP A 50 -11.88 -8.97 4.83
N GLU A 51 -12.88 -9.85 4.87
CA GLU A 51 -14.29 -9.46 4.81
C GLU A 51 -14.69 -8.57 6.00
N LEU A 52 -14.36 -9.00 7.22
CA LEU A 52 -14.59 -8.20 8.42
C LEU A 52 -13.83 -6.87 8.37
N THR A 53 -12.57 -6.88 7.94
CA THR A 53 -11.76 -5.66 7.77
C THR A 53 -12.42 -4.67 6.82
N ARG A 54 -12.92 -5.13 5.66
CA ARG A 54 -13.64 -4.26 4.71
C ARG A 54 -14.91 -3.67 5.31
N LYS A 55 -15.72 -4.49 5.98
CA LYS A 55 -16.95 -4.02 6.65
C LYS A 55 -16.67 -2.93 7.68
N LEU A 56 -15.63 -3.13 8.49
CA LEU A 56 -15.21 -2.15 9.51
C LEU A 56 -14.71 -0.84 8.89
N ILE A 57 -13.93 -0.91 7.79
CA ILE A 57 -13.45 0.30 7.10
C ILE A 57 -14.63 1.10 6.52
N VAL A 58 -15.61 0.45 5.90
CA VAL A 58 -16.81 1.14 5.38
C VAL A 58 -17.61 1.77 6.53
N LYS A 59 -17.76 1.07 7.66
CA LYS A 59 -18.43 1.63 8.83
C LYS A 59 -17.68 2.83 9.40
N LEU A 60 -16.36 2.75 9.53
CA LEU A 60 -15.52 3.85 9.98
C LEU A 60 -15.65 5.08 9.06
N LYS A 61 -15.67 4.88 7.73
CA LYS A 61 -15.93 5.96 6.77
C LYS A 61 -17.25 6.67 7.09
N GLN A 62 -18.33 5.91 7.24
CA GLN A 62 -19.66 6.48 7.54
C GLN A 62 -19.68 7.27 8.85
N GLU A 63 -19.02 6.77 9.90
CA GLU A 63 -18.91 7.47 11.18
C GLU A 63 -18.14 8.78 11.04
N VAL A 64 -16.99 8.76 10.34
CA VAL A 64 -16.18 9.96 10.10
C VAL A 64 -16.97 11.00 9.29
N GLU A 65 -17.65 10.60 8.22
CA GLU A 65 -18.47 11.48 7.38
C GLU A 65 -19.66 12.08 8.15
N THR A 66 -20.32 11.28 9.00
CA THR A 66 -21.44 11.75 9.85
C THR A 66 -20.99 12.85 10.81
N ASN A 67 -19.72 12.84 11.22
CA ASN A 67 -19.12 13.84 12.10
C ASN A 67 -18.41 14.98 11.33
N GLY A 68 -18.63 15.08 10.03
CA GLY A 68 -18.08 16.16 9.18
C GLY A 68 -16.59 16.00 8.84
N GLY A 69 -16.02 14.82 9.07
CA GLY A 69 -14.66 14.48 8.66
C GLY A 69 -14.62 13.76 7.31
N GLU A 70 -13.41 13.57 6.80
CA GLU A 70 -13.12 12.71 5.65
C GLU A 70 -12.12 11.62 6.05
N LEU A 71 -12.43 10.36 5.75
CA LEU A 71 -11.54 9.24 6.05
C LEU A 71 -10.48 9.12 4.95
N ALA A 72 -9.21 9.18 5.36
CA ALA A 72 -8.07 8.83 4.52
C ALA A 72 -7.29 7.64 5.09
N VAL A 73 -6.85 6.72 4.23
CA VAL A 73 -6.10 5.53 4.63
C VAL A 73 -4.69 5.56 4.07
N ILE A 74 -3.68 5.50 4.94
CA ILE A 74 -2.28 5.37 4.56
C ILE A 74 -1.81 4.00 5.00
N HIS A 75 -1.32 3.17 4.08
CA HIS A 75 -0.85 1.82 4.39
C HIS A 75 0.56 1.59 3.87
N PHE A 76 1.33 0.83 4.65
CA PHE A 76 2.76 0.55 4.46
C PHE A 76 3.09 -0.83 5.02
N GLY A 77 4.23 -1.37 4.59
CA GLY A 77 4.71 -2.67 5.04
C GLY A 77 5.87 -2.59 6.03
N GLY A 78 6.08 -3.68 6.76
CA GLY A 78 7.34 -3.95 7.44
C GLY A 78 8.43 -4.40 6.46
N LEU A 79 9.69 -4.30 6.87
CA LEU A 79 10.87 -4.59 6.02
C LEU A 79 10.72 -5.87 5.18
N HIS A 80 10.34 -6.97 5.82
CA HIS A 80 10.23 -8.26 5.15
C HIS A 80 9.14 -8.30 4.07
N GLN A 81 8.08 -7.51 4.17
CA GLN A 81 6.98 -7.51 3.22
C GLN A 81 7.35 -6.88 1.86
N TYR A 82 8.44 -6.10 1.80
CA TYR A 82 8.89 -5.47 0.55
C TYR A 82 9.69 -6.38 -0.38
N ARG A 83 10.21 -7.50 0.14
CA ARG A 83 11.13 -8.40 -0.58
C ARG A 83 10.79 -9.87 -0.40
N ASN A 84 10.18 -10.26 0.71
CA ASN A 84 9.80 -11.64 0.99
C ASN A 84 8.33 -11.89 0.63
N PHE A 85 8.10 -13.05 0.04
CA PHE A 85 6.78 -13.59 -0.30
C PHE A 85 6.13 -14.22 0.95
N PRO A 86 4.80 -14.18 1.14
CA PRO A 86 3.78 -13.86 0.16
C PRO A 86 3.30 -12.40 0.21
N VAL A 87 2.97 -11.89 -0.98
CA VAL A 87 2.52 -10.50 -1.16
C VAL A 87 1.10 -10.38 -0.62
N LEU A 88 0.90 -9.52 0.38
CA LEU A 88 -0.43 -9.12 0.84
C LEU A 88 -1.29 -8.64 -0.35
N PRO A 89 -2.63 -8.74 -0.29
CA PRO A 89 -3.52 -8.34 -1.38
C PRO A 89 -3.64 -6.81 -1.55
N ILE A 90 -2.50 -6.11 -1.63
CA ILE A 90 -2.35 -4.65 -1.65
C ILE A 90 -3.12 -4.04 -2.82
N LYS A 91 -3.05 -4.65 -4.02
CA LYS A 91 -3.76 -4.16 -5.21
C LYS A 91 -5.28 -4.26 -5.04
N GLN A 92 -5.75 -5.34 -4.44
CA GLN A 92 -7.17 -5.55 -4.17
C GLN A 92 -7.64 -4.60 -3.07
N PHE A 93 -6.81 -4.35 -2.06
CA PHE A 93 -7.10 -3.38 -1.02
C PHE A 93 -7.19 -1.96 -1.57
N ASP A 94 -6.25 -1.53 -2.42
CA ASP A 94 -6.33 -0.23 -3.12
C ASP A 94 -7.62 -0.12 -3.94
N ALA A 95 -7.94 -1.15 -4.75
CA ALA A 95 -9.16 -1.16 -5.56
C ALA A 95 -10.44 -1.08 -4.71
N PHE A 96 -10.46 -1.71 -3.54
CA PHE A 96 -11.56 -1.62 -2.58
C PHE A 96 -11.70 -0.20 -2.00
N LEU A 97 -10.59 0.44 -1.61
CA LEU A 97 -10.61 1.82 -1.11
C LEU A 97 -11.11 2.78 -2.20
N GLU A 98 -10.62 2.62 -3.44
CA GLU A 98 -11.09 3.38 -4.61
C GLU A 98 -12.59 3.19 -4.85
N SER A 99 -13.10 1.95 -4.81
CA SER A 99 -14.52 1.67 -5.09
C SER A 99 -15.47 2.26 -4.04
N HIS A 100 -14.96 2.56 -2.84
CA HIS A 100 -15.74 3.19 -1.76
C HIS A 100 -15.47 4.69 -1.65
N GLY A 101 -14.70 5.28 -2.58
CA GLY A 101 -14.37 6.70 -2.56
C GLY A 101 -13.51 7.10 -1.35
N ILE A 102 -12.72 6.16 -0.79
CA ILE A 102 -11.82 6.43 0.33
C ILE A 102 -10.49 6.94 -0.23
N ALA A 103 -10.12 8.16 0.15
CA ALA A 103 -8.81 8.70 -0.17
C ALA A 103 -7.74 7.79 0.43
N HIS A 104 -6.74 7.38 -0.36
CA HIS A 104 -5.73 6.47 0.14
C HIS A 104 -4.34 6.73 -0.44
N PHE A 105 -3.35 6.30 0.33
CA PHE A 105 -1.95 6.35 -0.04
C PHE A 105 -1.29 5.00 0.21
N ASN A 106 -0.95 4.33 -0.88
CA ASN A 106 -0.19 3.09 -0.84
C ASN A 106 1.32 3.40 -0.80
N ALA A 107 1.90 3.37 0.39
CA ALA A 107 3.33 3.57 0.56
C ALA A 107 4.15 2.35 0.11
N PHE A 108 3.54 1.15 -0.03
CA PHE A 108 4.27 -0.02 -0.52
C PHE A 108 4.89 0.21 -1.89
N ASN A 109 4.14 0.85 -2.79
CA ASN A 109 4.61 1.16 -4.13
C ASN A 109 5.86 2.06 -4.16
N LEU A 110 6.09 2.86 -3.11
CA LEU A 110 7.30 3.67 -2.98
C LEU A 110 8.48 2.83 -2.55
N PHE A 111 8.34 2.09 -1.45
CA PHE A 111 9.42 1.28 -0.90
C PHE A 111 9.80 0.08 -1.79
N MET A 112 8.90 -0.38 -2.66
CA MET A 112 9.26 -1.36 -3.70
C MET A 112 10.17 -0.79 -4.82
N LYS A 113 10.25 0.53 -5.00
CA LYS A 113 11.05 1.17 -6.07
C LYS A 113 12.46 1.59 -5.62
N ILE A 114 12.71 1.52 -4.32
CA ILE A 114 13.98 1.85 -3.68
C ILE A 114 14.85 0.60 -3.67
N ASP A 115 16.16 0.74 -3.83
CA ASP A 115 17.11 -0.38 -3.72
C ASP A 115 17.22 -0.93 -2.28
N ASP A 116 17.83 -2.11 -2.12
CA ASP A 116 17.89 -2.81 -0.84
C ASP A 116 18.82 -2.15 0.20
N GLU A 117 19.89 -1.51 -0.26
CA GLU A 117 20.83 -0.77 0.60
C GLU A 117 20.10 0.41 1.24
N PHE A 118 19.33 1.15 0.44
CA PHE A 118 18.55 2.26 0.96
C PHE A 118 17.33 1.77 1.74
N LEU A 119 16.64 0.72 1.30
CA LEU A 119 15.49 0.17 2.02
C LEU A 119 15.87 -0.21 3.45
N SER A 120 16.93 -0.98 3.64
CA SER A 120 17.39 -1.41 4.98
C SER A 120 17.75 -0.24 5.91
N LYS A 121 18.27 0.88 5.39
CA LYS A 121 18.55 2.10 6.17
C LYS A 121 17.31 2.75 6.76
N ASN A 122 16.11 2.38 6.33
CA ASN A 122 14.86 2.92 6.87
C ASN A 122 14.33 2.12 8.07
N PHE A 123 14.87 0.94 8.37
CA PHE A 123 14.32 0.05 9.39
C PHE A 123 15.29 -0.17 10.54
N ILE A 124 14.74 -0.51 11.70
CA ILE A 124 15.51 -0.99 12.84
C ILE A 124 16.00 -2.41 12.50
N PRO A 125 17.31 -2.72 12.67
CA PRO A 125 17.82 -4.06 12.42
C PRO A 125 17.07 -5.13 13.22
N ASN A 126 16.59 -6.17 12.54
CA ASN A 126 15.85 -7.31 13.11
C ASN A 126 14.46 -6.99 13.71
N ASP A 127 13.88 -5.81 13.45
CA ASP A 127 12.69 -5.35 14.17
C ASP A 127 11.51 -4.98 13.26
N GLY A 128 11.72 -4.78 11.94
CA GLY A 128 10.62 -4.59 11.00
C GLY A 128 9.91 -3.24 11.08
N HIS A 129 10.06 -2.47 12.16
CA HIS A 129 9.63 -1.08 12.27
C HIS A 129 10.64 -0.12 11.64
N PHE A 130 10.15 1.06 11.28
CA PHE A 130 11.00 2.16 10.81
C PHE A 130 11.93 2.64 11.93
N ASN A 131 13.14 3.04 11.56
CA ASN A 131 14.01 3.86 12.43
C ASN A 131 13.71 5.35 12.20
N GLU A 132 14.48 6.24 12.83
CA GLU A 132 14.32 7.70 12.66
C GLU A 132 14.30 8.14 11.19
N THR A 133 15.20 7.58 10.37
CA THR A 133 15.29 7.88 8.94
C THR A 133 14.06 7.38 8.19
N GLY A 134 13.60 6.17 8.48
CA GLY A 134 12.37 5.62 7.90
C GLY A 134 11.13 6.44 8.24
N HIS A 135 10.99 6.86 9.50
CA HIS A 135 9.90 7.75 9.92
C HIS A 135 9.93 9.07 9.16
N ARG A 136 11.11 9.69 9.00
CA ARG A 136 11.27 10.94 8.26
C ARG A 136 10.84 10.79 6.81
N HIS A 137 11.36 9.80 6.09
CA HIS A 137 11.00 9.59 4.69
C HIS A 137 9.50 9.27 4.53
N PHE A 138 8.96 8.40 5.37
CA PHE A 138 7.52 8.10 5.36
C PHE A 138 6.66 9.34 5.60
N ALA A 139 7.05 10.20 6.54
CA ALA A 139 6.39 11.47 6.80
C ALA A 139 6.46 12.42 5.59
N GLU A 140 7.63 12.56 4.94
CA GLU A 140 7.77 13.39 3.73
C GLU A 140 6.82 12.95 2.60
N PHE A 141 6.69 11.64 2.40
CA PHE A 141 5.81 11.10 1.36
C PHE A 141 4.33 11.28 1.66
N SER A 142 3.93 10.98 2.89
CA SER A 142 2.53 11.07 3.34
C SER A 142 2.06 12.51 3.50
N THR A 143 2.94 13.44 3.90
CA THR A 143 2.61 14.86 4.11
C THR A 143 2.02 15.49 2.85
N LYS A 144 2.62 15.26 1.68
CA LYS A 144 2.09 15.81 0.43
C LYS A 144 0.68 15.30 0.12
N PHE A 145 0.42 14.03 0.39
CA PHE A 145 -0.91 13.44 0.22
C PHE A 145 -1.92 14.08 1.18
N LEU A 146 -1.58 14.20 2.47
CA LEU A 146 -2.44 14.79 3.49
C LEU A 146 -2.74 16.27 3.23
N LEU A 147 -1.72 17.06 2.88
CA LEU A 147 -1.90 18.48 2.55
C LEU A 147 -2.88 18.68 1.37
N ASN A 148 -2.74 17.87 0.31
CA ASN A 148 -3.65 17.94 -0.83
C ASN A 148 -5.12 17.63 -0.46
N LEU A 149 -5.36 16.74 0.51
CA LEU A 149 -6.71 16.45 0.99
C LEU A 149 -7.26 17.62 1.80
N ILE A 150 -6.45 18.17 2.72
CA ILE A 150 -6.84 19.31 3.54
C ILE A 150 -7.14 20.55 2.68
N GLU A 151 -6.35 20.80 1.63
CA GLU A 151 -6.54 21.92 0.73
C GLU A 151 -7.80 21.75 -0.14
N LYS A 152 -8.08 20.53 -0.63
CA LYS A 152 -9.31 20.25 -1.38
C LYS A 152 -10.57 20.42 -0.53
N ALA A 153 -10.52 20.07 0.75
CA ALA A 153 -11.65 20.22 1.66
C ALA A 153 -11.98 21.67 2.06
N LYS A 154 -11.08 22.63 1.75
CA LYS A 154 -11.28 24.06 2.04
C LYS A 154 -11.99 24.83 0.91
N LEU A 155 -12.29 24.17 -0.21
CA LEU A 155 -13.00 24.71 -1.38
C LEU A 155 -14.43 24.19 -1.44
#